data_AF-A0AAT9HPB9-F1
#
_entry.id   AF-A0AAT9HPB9-F1
#
_cell.length_a   1.000
_cell.length_b   1.000
_cell.length_c   1.000
_cell.angle_alpha   90.00
_cell.angle_beta   90.00
_cell.angle_gamma   90.00
#
_symmetry.space_group_name_H-M   'P 1'
#
loop_
_entity.id
_entity.type
_entity.pdbx_description
1 polymer ?
#
loop_
_entity_poly.entity_id
_entity_poly.type
_entity_poly.pdbx_seq_one_letter_code
_entity_poly.pdbx_strand_id
1 'polypeptide(L)'
;MTTEPASRTPVPFCRLRYGGEDATLDQGGGDGHGGIGAERLDRRTLRPGLVAGTHGLRRDAPGDAVRRLGENGSHFTDARSVTHRELGEYGCTLSFEGDELRGELVLRMEAYTERDQQDREFMSTFLEDGFVSQAPVPRGLPGFIDQFGAVQFLVPCPDLGKDDAGRQRKLLVRTQFGKDALWGHPAAYETAVALVNGASDRLGCGAEPISAPGGDTGLTEPGKSPKPVPLGEAGEGGCGWATRADLPRPDRWRVADGLNDAAPTGRCQLLYEDGTGSDDSGRLVLAAWYGDWSDRLVADEDGIPRPLTATARCGGEAANFALGERGGVPGLSRADHRVLLEAFARDQVGRRDCSGLRVNG
;
A
#
# COMPACT_ATOMS: atom_id res chain seq x y z
N MET A 1 8.91 -15.80 47.61
CA MET A 1 9.29 -14.56 46.92
C MET A 1 9.18 -14.82 45.42
N THR A 2 8.00 -14.56 44.89
CA THR A 2 7.66 -14.67 43.47
C THR A 2 7.77 -13.28 42.87
N THR A 3 8.76 -13.06 42.02
CA THR A 3 8.92 -11.82 41.25
C THR A 3 7.95 -11.84 40.07
N GLU A 4 6.98 -10.95 40.14
CA GLU A 4 6.06 -10.59 39.05
C GLU A 4 6.86 -10.04 37.85
N PRO A 5 6.59 -10.48 36.61
CA PRO A 5 7.16 -9.84 35.45
C PRO A 5 6.42 -8.53 35.19
N ALA A 6 7.15 -7.41 35.23
CA ALA A 6 6.65 -6.09 34.91
C ALA A 6 5.98 -6.07 33.52
N SER A 7 4.67 -5.82 33.50
CA SER A 7 3.92 -5.52 32.29
C SER A 7 4.49 -4.26 31.65
N ARG A 8 5.25 -4.40 30.56
CA ARG A 8 5.68 -3.27 29.75
C ARG A 8 4.55 -2.87 28.81
N THR A 9 3.91 -1.75 29.13
CA THR A 9 2.93 -1.09 28.27
C THR A 9 3.62 -0.66 26.96
N PRO A 10 3.11 -1.02 25.77
CA PRO A 10 3.68 -0.54 24.51
C PRO A 10 3.57 0.98 24.40
N VAL A 11 4.67 1.63 24.03
CA VAL A 11 4.75 3.08 23.77
C VAL A 11 3.91 3.39 22.51
N PRO A 12 3.03 4.41 22.52
CA PRO A 12 2.14 4.67 21.40
C PRO A 12 2.91 5.04 20.13
N PHE A 13 2.53 4.40 19.03
CA PHE A 13 3.20 4.45 17.72
C PHE A 13 3.27 5.86 17.10
N CYS A 14 2.37 6.77 17.50
CA CYS A 14 2.38 8.19 17.14
C CYS A 14 2.63 9.12 18.34
N ARG A 15 3.32 8.64 19.38
CA ARG A 15 4.11 9.49 20.27
C ARG A 15 5.58 9.20 20.01
N LEU A 16 6.17 9.98 19.10
CA LEU A 16 7.62 10.12 19.08
C LEU A 16 8.03 10.79 20.40
N ARG A 17 8.52 10.01 21.37
CA ARG A 17 9.22 10.58 22.53
C ARG A 17 10.52 11.19 22.03
N TYR A 18 10.62 12.51 22.06
CA TYR A 18 11.88 13.22 21.83
C TYR A 18 12.24 13.98 23.10
N GLY A 19 13.38 13.61 23.72
CA GLY A 19 13.97 14.32 24.85
C GLY A 19 13.24 14.16 26.19
N GLY A 20 13.27 12.96 26.79
CA GLY A 20 13.22 12.77 28.26
C GLY A 20 12.01 13.28 29.07
N GLU A 21 11.05 13.98 28.50
CA GLU A 21 9.92 14.57 29.23
C GLU A 21 8.59 14.17 28.57
N ASP A 22 7.68 13.63 29.39
CA ASP A 22 6.32 13.30 28.98
C ASP A 22 5.51 14.60 28.88
N ALA A 23 5.35 15.12 27.65
CA ALA A 23 4.35 16.15 27.40
C ALA A 23 2.97 15.48 27.24
N THR A 24 2.24 15.37 28.35
CA THR A 24 0.78 15.22 28.33
C THR A 24 0.14 16.58 28.09
N LEU A 25 -0.40 16.80 26.89
CA LEU A 25 -1.30 17.92 26.64
C LEU A 25 -2.66 17.59 27.28
N ASP A 26 -2.87 18.21 28.44
CA ASP A 26 -4.14 18.26 29.15
C ASP A 26 -5.15 19.07 28.33
N GLN A 27 -6.37 18.55 28.19
CA GLN A 27 -7.48 19.29 27.59
C GLN A 27 -7.99 20.29 28.64
N GLY A 28 -7.51 21.54 28.58
CA GLY A 28 -8.00 22.63 29.42
C GLY A 28 -8.39 23.84 28.58
N GLY A 29 -9.69 24.12 28.50
CA GLY A 29 -10.21 25.36 27.90
C GLY A 29 -9.91 26.60 28.75
N GLY A 30 -10.06 27.78 28.13
CA GLY A 30 -10.18 29.05 28.84
C GLY A 30 -9.35 30.18 28.25
N ASP A 31 -10.07 31.20 27.80
CA ASP A 31 -9.68 32.56 27.41
C ASP A 31 -8.48 33.19 28.14
N GLY A 32 -7.69 34.02 27.42
CA GLY A 32 -6.85 35.04 28.07
C GLY A 32 -5.70 35.60 27.22
N HIS A 33 -5.74 36.90 26.97
CA HIS A 33 -4.69 37.72 26.33
C HIS A 33 -3.32 37.68 27.03
N GLY A 34 -2.22 37.85 26.27
CA GLY A 34 -1.01 38.54 26.76
C GLY A 34 0.35 38.15 26.16
N GLY A 35 0.87 38.98 25.24
CA GLY A 35 2.22 39.57 25.24
C GLY A 35 3.52 38.73 25.36
N ILE A 36 4.28 38.70 24.25
CA ILE A 36 5.75 38.91 24.05
C ILE A 36 6.75 38.43 25.13
N GLY A 37 7.70 37.57 24.70
CA GLY A 37 9.01 37.42 25.35
C GLY A 37 9.92 36.41 24.64
N ALA A 38 10.76 36.86 23.70
CA ALA A 38 11.79 36.04 23.06
C ALA A 38 13.06 36.03 23.94
N GLU A 39 13.36 34.90 24.59
CA GLU A 39 14.66 34.68 25.23
C GLU A 39 15.53 33.74 24.40
N ARG A 40 16.67 34.31 23.98
CA ARG A 40 17.79 33.68 23.28
C ARG A 40 18.54 32.79 24.29
N LEU A 41 18.56 31.48 24.07
CA LEU A 41 19.42 30.58 24.85
C LEU A 41 20.73 30.28 24.11
N ASP A 42 21.81 30.62 24.81
CA ASP A 42 23.20 30.70 24.39
C ASP A 42 23.85 29.32 24.18
N ARG A 43 24.58 29.18 23.07
CA ARG A 43 25.41 28.01 22.73
C ARG A 43 26.72 28.10 23.51
N ARG A 44 26.83 27.48 24.70
CA ARG A 44 28.14 27.19 25.31
C ARG A 44 28.07 26.26 26.53
N THR A 45 27.93 24.95 26.32
CA THR A 45 28.64 23.95 27.16
C THR A 45 28.67 22.59 26.46
N LEU A 46 29.68 22.37 25.62
CA LEU A 46 30.12 21.04 25.21
C LEU A 46 31.28 20.63 26.12
N ARG A 47 31.13 19.50 26.81
CA ARG A 47 32.26 18.70 27.28
C ARG A 47 32.11 17.26 26.79
N PRO A 48 33.19 16.63 26.29
CA PRO A 48 33.17 15.28 25.73
C PRO A 48 33.46 14.21 26.80
N GLY A 49 32.86 13.03 26.64
CA GLY A 49 33.36 11.78 27.21
C GLY A 49 32.34 10.97 28.00
N LEU A 50 31.84 9.88 27.42
CA LEU A 50 32.11 8.51 27.89
C LEU A 50 31.58 7.48 26.89
N VAL A 51 32.43 6.51 26.56
CA VAL A 51 32.10 5.31 25.77
C VAL A 51 31.94 4.13 26.73
N ALA A 52 31.09 3.17 26.34
CA ALA A 52 31.03 1.74 26.68
C ALA A 52 29.85 1.27 27.55
N GLY A 53 29.12 0.32 26.97
CA GLY A 53 28.01 -0.41 27.58
C GLY A 53 27.30 -1.32 26.57
N THR A 54 28.05 -2.13 25.82
CA THR A 54 27.51 -3.15 24.90
C THR A 54 26.99 -4.34 25.71
N HIS A 55 25.69 -4.37 25.97
CA HIS A 55 24.96 -5.61 26.24
C HIS A 55 23.52 -5.51 25.68
N GLY A 56 23.28 -6.24 24.59
CA GLY A 56 21.98 -6.80 24.24
C GLY A 56 20.83 -5.83 23.92
N LEU A 57 21.02 -4.88 23.01
CA LEU A 57 19.89 -4.14 22.43
C LEU A 57 19.31 -4.89 21.23
N ARG A 58 18.12 -5.48 21.42
CA ARG A 58 17.18 -5.70 20.32
C ARG A 58 16.89 -4.33 19.70
N ARG A 59 17.14 -4.20 18.39
CA ARG A 59 16.76 -3.05 17.58
C ARG A 59 15.23 -3.02 17.47
N ASP A 60 14.57 -2.37 18.40
CA ASP A 60 13.13 -2.08 18.31
C ASP A 60 12.95 -0.82 17.43
N ALA A 61 12.92 -1.04 16.11
CA ALA A 61 12.67 -0.02 15.09
C ALA A 61 11.18 0.34 15.06
N PRO A 62 10.83 1.59 15.42
CA PRO A 62 10.22 2.52 14.45
C PRO A 62 10.86 3.92 14.43
N GLY A 63 11.44 4.38 15.54
CA GLY A 63 11.95 5.75 15.69
C GLY A 63 13.12 6.06 14.74
N ASP A 64 14.01 5.11 14.50
CA ASP A 64 15.16 5.30 13.60
C ASP A 64 14.76 5.28 12.12
N ALA A 65 13.72 4.53 11.74
CA ALA A 65 13.19 4.54 10.38
C ALA A 65 12.48 5.87 10.08
N VAL A 66 11.63 6.34 11.00
CA VAL A 66 10.92 7.62 10.87
C VAL A 66 11.91 8.81 10.87
N ARG A 67 12.95 8.78 11.70
CA ARG A 67 14.02 9.81 11.64
C ARG A 67 14.72 9.85 10.28
N ARG A 68 14.89 8.70 9.64
CA ARG A 68 15.47 8.62 8.29
C ARG A 68 14.54 9.12 7.19
N LEU A 69 13.24 9.29 7.47
CA LEU A 69 12.31 9.93 6.52
C LEU A 69 12.46 11.45 6.50
N GLY A 70 13.17 12.04 7.45
CA GLY A 70 13.39 13.48 7.49
C GLY A 70 14.65 13.94 6.78
N GLU A 71 14.59 15.18 6.27
CA GLU A 71 15.80 15.87 5.83
C GLU A 71 16.77 16.04 7.00
N ASN A 72 18.06 15.84 6.74
CA ASN A 72 19.12 15.89 7.75
C ASN A 72 19.16 17.24 8.49
N GLY A 73 18.45 17.34 9.61
CA GLY A 73 18.41 18.53 10.47
C GLY A 73 17.01 19.17 10.63
N SER A 74 15.98 18.68 9.95
CA SER A 74 14.62 19.21 10.09
C SER A 74 13.94 18.72 11.37
N HIS A 75 13.28 19.63 12.09
CA HIS A 75 12.59 19.33 13.34
C HIS A 75 11.13 18.96 13.07
N PHE A 76 10.68 17.82 13.61
CA PHE A 76 9.25 17.48 13.64
C PHE A 76 8.52 18.46 14.56
N THR A 77 7.40 19.01 14.10
CA THR A 77 6.64 20.03 14.86
C THR A 77 5.35 19.49 15.44
N ASP A 78 4.70 18.57 14.74
CA ASP A 78 3.40 18.06 15.15
C ASP A 78 3.25 16.57 14.81
N ALA A 79 2.67 15.83 15.75
CA ALA A 79 2.29 14.45 15.60
C ALA A 79 0.86 14.31 16.13
N ARG A 80 -0.08 14.11 15.20
CA ARG A 80 -1.49 13.91 15.54
C ARG A 80 -1.86 12.45 15.38
N SER A 81 -2.61 11.92 16.33
CA SER A 81 -3.25 10.63 16.16
C SER A 81 -4.67 10.67 16.69
N VAL A 82 -5.55 9.96 16.00
CA VAL A 82 -6.97 9.83 16.34
C VAL A 82 -7.30 8.35 16.28
N THR A 83 -7.97 7.82 17.29
CA THR A 83 -8.42 6.42 17.31
C THR A 83 -9.90 6.38 17.67
N HIS A 84 -10.70 5.80 16.79
CA HIS A 84 -12.10 5.50 17.04
C HIS A 84 -12.28 3.98 16.92
N ARG A 85 -11.96 3.24 18.00
CA ARG A 85 -12.00 1.77 17.99
C ARG A 85 -13.38 1.21 17.65
N GLU A 86 -14.44 1.85 18.15
CA GLU A 86 -15.82 1.44 17.87
C GLU A 86 -16.23 1.68 16.42
N LEU A 87 -15.52 2.57 15.71
CA LEU A 87 -15.68 2.80 14.27
C LEU A 87 -14.63 2.04 13.44
N GLY A 88 -13.78 1.24 14.10
CA GLY A 88 -12.72 0.51 13.43
C GLY A 88 -11.64 1.37 12.79
N GLU A 89 -11.46 2.62 13.25
CA GLU A 89 -10.64 3.63 12.58
C GLU A 89 -9.44 4.07 13.42
N TYR A 90 -8.28 4.20 12.77
CA TYR A 90 -7.08 4.78 13.34
C TYR A 90 -6.36 5.66 12.32
N GLY A 91 -6.06 6.90 12.71
CA GLY A 91 -5.33 7.86 11.88
C GLY A 91 -4.08 8.38 12.59
N CYS A 92 -3.04 8.63 11.81
CA CYS A 92 -1.81 9.25 12.27
C CYS A 92 -1.21 10.17 11.21
N THR A 93 -0.81 11.38 11.61
CA THR A 93 -0.16 12.35 10.72
C THR A 93 1.07 12.92 11.40
N LEU A 94 2.18 12.99 10.67
CA LEU A 94 3.45 13.59 11.06
C LEU A 94 3.86 14.64 10.02
N SER A 95 4.24 15.84 10.47
CA SER A 95 4.62 16.97 9.59
C SER A 95 5.87 17.70 10.12
N PHE A 96 6.63 18.33 9.20
CA PHE A 96 7.70 19.27 9.52
C PHE A 96 7.16 20.69 9.74
N GLU A 97 8.01 21.55 10.32
CA GLU A 97 7.81 23.00 10.31
C GLU A 97 7.73 23.51 8.87
N GLY A 98 6.66 24.25 8.56
CA GLY A 98 6.46 24.93 7.29
C GLY A 98 5.92 26.35 7.54
N ASP A 99 5.64 27.11 6.48
CA ASP A 99 4.94 28.38 6.62
C ASP A 99 3.54 28.18 7.22
N GLU A 100 2.99 29.18 7.92
CA GLU A 100 1.80 29.11 8.79
C GLU A 100 0.54 28.48 8.16
N LEU A 101 0.53 28.27 6.84
CA LEU A 101 -0.58 27.72 6.07
C LEU A 101 -0.35 26.28 5.56
N ARG A 102 0.87 25.74 5.60
CA ARG A 102 1.22 24.40 5.09
C ARG A 102 2.41 23.80 5.85
N GLY A 103 2.12 23.02 6.91
CA GLY A 103 3.11 22.07 7.40
C GLY A 103 3.47 21.07 6.30
N GLU A 104 4.75 20.77 6.13
CA GLU A 104 5.18 19.83 5.11
C GLU A 104 4.93 18.40 5.60
N LEU A 105 4.02 17.69 4.93
CA LEU A 105 3.66 16.32 5.29
C LEU A 105 4.89 15.43 5.21
N VAL A 106 5.23 14.75 6.32
CA VAL A 106 6.21 13.65 6.30
C VAL A 106 5.52 12.34 6.00
N LEU A 107 4.41 12.10 6.70
CA LEU A 107 3.70 10.85 6.70
C LEU A 107 2.24 11.09 7.11
N ARG A 108 1.32 10.47 6.40
CA ARG A 108 -0.08 10.27 6.81
C ARG A 108 -0.38 8.79 6.73
N MET A 109 -0.99 8.24 7.78
CA MET A 109 -1.47 6.88 7.84
C MET A 109 -2.93 6.85 8.26
N GLU A 110 -3.69 6.04 7.57
CA GLU A 110 -5.11 5.78 7.83
C GLU A 110 -5.34 4.27 7.85
N ALA A 111 -6.08 3.80 8.84
CA ALA A 111 -6.34 2.39 9.06
C ALA A 111 -7.83 2.16 9.33
N TYR A 112 -8.40 1.17 8.63
CA TYR A 112 -9.84 0.88 8.64
C TYR A 112 -10.09 -0.62 8.76
N THR A 113 -10.97 -1.00 9.69
CA THR A 113 -11.43 -2.40 9.84
C THR A 113 -12.88 -2.62 9.40
N GLU A 114 -13.64 -1.54 9.22
CA GLU A 114 -15.00 -1.60 8.70
C GLU A 114 -15.01 -1.62 7.17
N ARG A 115 -15.85 -2.50 6.61
CA ARG A 115 -15.91 -2.74 5.17
C ARG A 115 -16.25 -1.47 4.39
N ASP A 116 -17.26 -0.72 4.81
CA ASP A 116 -17.72 0.46 4.06
C ASP A 116 -16.63 1.53 3.92
N GLN A 117 -15.74 1.64 4.92
CA GLN A 117 -14.59 2.53 4.85
C GLN A 117 -13.55 2.00 3.86
N GLN A 118 -13.25 0.70 3.90
CA GLN A 118 -12.33 0.06 2.96
C GLN A 118 -12.82 0.19 1.52
N ASP A 119 -14.10 -0.13 1.29
CA ASP A 119 -14.75 -0.03 -0.01
C ASP A 119 -14.63 1.41 -0.51
N ARG A 120 -14.96 2.43 0.31
CA ARG A 120 -14.79 3.85 -0.04
C ARG A 120 -13.35 4.22 -0.40
N GLU A 121 -12.35 3.75 0.33
CA GLU A 121 -10.94 4.04 -0.01
C GLU A 121 -10.54 3.40 -1.34
N PHE A 122 -10.98 2.16 -1.61
CA PHE A 122 -10.84 1.55 -2.92
C PHE A 122 -11.64 2.29 -4.00
N MET A 123 -12.78 2.90 -3.66
CA MET A 123 -13.52 3.78 -4.56
C MET A 123 -12.75 5.03 -4.97
N SER A 124 -12.02 5.62 -4.05
CA SER A 124 -11.17 6.78 -4.36
C SER A 124 -9.92 6.39 -5.17
N THR A 125 -9.42 5.16 -4.95
CA THR A 125 -8.21 4.65 -5.59
C THR A 125 -8.47 4.20 -7.02
N PHE A 126 -9.52 3.40 -7.21
CA PHE A 126 -9.94 2.83 -8.48
C PHE A 126 -11.18 3.58 -8.97
N LEU A 127 -10.94 4.54 -9.88
CA LEU A 127 -12.00 5.22 -10.64
C LEU A 127 -12.72 4.21 -11.57
N GLU A 128 -13.76 4.66 -12.27
CA GLU A 128 -14.75 3.81 -12.98
C GLU A 128 -14.18 2.72 -13.90
N ASP A 129 -12.98 2.91 -14.46
CA ASP A 129 -12.35 1.93 -15.35
C ASP A 129 -11.38 0.95 -14.63
N GLY A 130 -10.99 1.23 -13.39
CA GLY A 130 -10.09 0.39 -12.59
C GLY A 130 -8.65 0.27 -13.10
N PHE A 131 -8.33 0.78 -14.30
CA PHE A 131 -7.04 0.60 -14.98
C PHE A 131 -5.96 1.62 -14.57
N VAL A 132 -6.12 2.23 -13.40
CA VAL A 132 -5.17 3.20 -12.83
C VAL A 132 -3.77 2.59 -12.63
N SER A 133 -2.77 3.46 -12.55
CA SER A 133 -1.39 3.00 -12.32
C SER A 133 -1.25 2.42 -10.92
N GLN A 134 -0.69 1.21 -10.83
CA GLN A 134 -0.35 0.58 -9.56
C GLN A 134 0.91 -0.27 -9.70
N ALA A 135 1.61 -0.45 -8.58
CA ALA A 135 2.76 -1.33 -8.44
C ALA A 135 2.55 -2.31 -7.27
N PRO A 136 2.97 -3.58 -7.39
CA PRO A 136 2.89 -4.51 -6.29
C PRO A 136 3.91 -4.14 -5.21
N VAL A 137 3.56 -4.37 -3.94
CA VAL A 137 4.59 -4.35 -2.89
C VAL A 137 5.52 -5.56 -3.07
N PRO A 138 6.84 -5.41 -2.90
CA PRO A 138 7.82 -6.48 -3.06
C PRO A 138 7.60 -7.70 -2.16
N ARG A 139 8.21 -8.82 -2.55
CA ARG A 139 8.35 -10.06 -1.77
C ARG A 139 7.04 -10.69 -1.29
N GLY A 140 5.97 -10.56 -2.07
CA GLY A 140 4.73 -11.24 -1.73
C GLY A 140 3.96 -10.58 -0.58
N LEU A 141 4.26 -9.33 -0.24
CA LEU A 141 3.51 -8.65 0.82
C LEU A 141 2.08 -8.32 0.37
N PRO A 142 1.09 -8.31 1.28
CA PRO A 142 -0.33 -8.20 0.94
C PRO A 142 -0.75 -6.76 0.68
N GLY A 143 -0.11 -6.12 -0.29
CA GLY A 143 -0.31 -4.70 -0.57
C GLY A 143 0.14 -4.27 -1.94
N PHE A 144 -0.20 -3.02 -2.26
CA PHE A 144 0.15 -2.35 -3.52
C PHE A 144 0.46 -0.87 -3.26
N ILE A 145 1.08 -0.23 -4.24
CA ILE A 145 1.30 1.21 -4.29
C ILE A 145 0.35 1.76 -5.35
N ASP A 146 -0.47 2.74 -4.97
CA ASP A 146 -1.40 3.39 -5.90
C ASP A 146 -0.72 4.44 -6.79
N GLN A 147 -1.48 5.00 -7.72
CA GLN A 147 -1.00 6.03 -8.65
C GLN A 147 -0.53 7.33 -7.97
N PHE A 148 -0.91 7.55 -6.72
CA PHE A 148 -0.52 8.70 -5.91
C PHE A 148 0.66 8.39 -4.98
N GLY A 149 1.19 7.16 -5.02
CA GLY A 149 2.31 6.73 -4.20
C GLY A 149 1.95 6.27 -2.79
N ALA A 150 0.66 6.18 -2.45
CA ALA A 150 0.29 5.65 -1.15
C ALA A 150 0.48 4.12 -1.16
N VAL A 151 1.14 3.62 -0.11
CA VAL A 151 1.32 2.19 0.13
C VAL A 151 0.09 1.69 0.88
N GLN A 152 -0.60 0.73 0.30
CA GLN A 152 -1.84 0.18 0.84
C GLN A 152 -1.63 -1.31 1.15
N PHE A 153 -1.84 -1.70 2.41
CA PHE A 153 -1.83 -3.09 2.86
C PHE A 153 -3.23 -3.51 3.26
N LEU A 154 -3.65 -4.71 2.84
CA LEU A 154 -4.91 -5.32 3.24
C LEU A 154 -4.63 -6.68 3.88
N VAL A 155 -4.79 -6.78 5.20
CA VAL A 155 -4.49 -7.98 5.98
C VAL A 155 -5.73 -8.53 6.68
N PRO A 156 -5.86 -9.85 6.89
CA PRO A 156 -6.98 -10.42 7.65
C PRO A 156 -6.92 -10.03 9.13
N CYS A 157 -8.09 -9.83 9.75
CA CYS A 157 -8.27 -9.54 11.18
C CYS A 157 -8.99 -10.67 11.93
N PRO A 158 -8.30 -11.78 12.27
CA PRO A 158 -8.94 -12.94 12.87
C PRO A 158 -9.66 -12.63 14.19
N ASP A 159 -9.14 -11.72 15.01
CA ASP A 159 -9.71 -11.42 16.33
C ASP A 159 -11.02 -10.62 16.26
N LEU A 160 -11.27 -9.96 15.13
CA LEU A 160 -12.55 -9.28 14.87
C LEU A 160 -13.62 -10.24 14.31
N GLY A 161 -13.26 -11.50 14.05
CA GLY A 161 -14.18 -12.51 13.55
C GLY A 161 -14.68 -12.19 12.14
N LYS A 162 -15.96 -12.51 11.90
CA LYS A 162 -16.60 -12.39 10.59
C LYS A 162 -17.56 -11.20 10.55
N ASP A 163 -17.74 -10.63 9.36
CA ASP A 163 -18.79 -9.65 9.11
C ASP A 163 -20.17 -10.31 8.93
N ASP A 164 -21.21 -9.49 8.73
CA ASP A 164 -22.60 -9.95 8.60
C ASP A 164 -22.85 -10.87 7.40
N ALA A 165 -21.95 -10.86 6.41
CA ALA A 165 -21.97 -11.76 5.27
C ALA A 165 -21.10 -13.03 5.50
N GLY A 166 -20.59 -13.23 6.72
CA GLY A 166 -19.81 -14.39 7.10
C GLY A 166 -18.36 -14.39 6.59
N ARG A 167 -17.86 -13.23 6.12
CA ARG A 167 -16.50 -13.08 5.58
C ARG A 167 -15.54 -12.63 6.67
N GLN A 168 -14.28 -12.99 6.53
CA GLN A 168 -13.24 -12.56 7.45
C GLN A 168 -13.10 -11.03 7.41
N ARG A 169 -13.24 -10.35 8.55
CA ARG A 169 -12.91 -8.91 8.64
C ARG A 169 -11.44 -8.70 8.31
N LYS A 170 -11.12 -7.55 7.73
CA LYS A 170 -9.78 -7.17 7.27
C LYS A 170 -9.38 -5.83 7.84
N LEU A 171 -8.08 -5.53 7.80
CA LEU A 171 -7.51 -4.23 8.10
C LEU A 171 -6.90 -3.70 6.82
N LEU A 172 -7.43 -2.58 6.32
CA LEU A 172 -6.78 -1.76 5.31
C LEU A 172 -5.94 -0.72 6.03
N VAL A 173 -4.65 -0.62 5.68
CA VAL A 173 -3.77 0.46 6.12
C VAL A 173 -3.22 1.17 4.90
N ARG A 174 -3.51 2.45 4.79
CA ARG A 174 -3.04 3.34 3.73
C ARG A 174 -1.99 4.28 4.32
N THR A 175 -0.80 4.29 3.73
CA THR A 175 0.32 5.12 4.15
C THR A 175 0.77 6.00 3.01
N GLN A 176 0.65 7.31 3.19
CA GLN A 176 1.13 8.32 2.26
C GLN A 176 2.36 9.02 2.84
N PHE A 177 3.41 9.09 2.04
CA PHE A 177 4.63 9.79 2.39
C PHE A 177 4.65 11.19 1.76
N GLY A 178 5.37 12.11 2.39
CA GLY A 178 5.67 13.44 1.83
C GLY A 178 6.34 13.38 0.46
N LYS A 179 6.32 14.47 -0.30
CA LYS A 179 7.00 14.53 -1.60
C LYS A 179 8.49 14.31 -1.48
N ASP A 180 9.09 14.83 -0.41
CA ASP A 180 10.52 14.76 -0.12
C ASP A 180 10.91 13.55 0.74
N ALA A 181 9.91 12.73 1.12
CA ALA A 181 10.13 11.48 1.83
C ALA A 181 10.70 10.41 0.88
N LEU A 182 12.02 10.46 0.72
CA LEU A 182 12.97 9.46 0.19
C LEU A 182 12.36 8.27 -0.58
N TRP A 183 11.78 8.53 -1.76
CA TRP A 183 11.49 7.49 -2.76
C TRP A 183 12.76 6.67 -3.02
N GLY A 184 12.64 5.35 -3.15
CA GLY A 184 13.79 4.46 -3.31
C GLY A 184 14.57 4.16 -2.02
N HIS A 185 14.24 4.75 -0.86
CA HIS A 185 14.89 4.39 0.41
C HIS A 185 14.13 3.29 1.18
N PRO A 186 14.82 2.28 1.74
CA PRO A 186 14.19 1.19 2.52
C PRO A 186 13.35 1.63 3.73
N ALA A 187 13.64 2.80 4.30
CA ALA A 187 13.00 3.31 5.51
C ALA A 187 11.50 3.53 5.31
N ALA A 188 11.05 3.78 4.07
CA ALA A 188 9.65 3.94 3.75
C ALA A 188 8.88 2.63 3.95
N TYR A 189 9.39 1.49 3.47
CA TYR A 189 8.73 0.21 3.72
C TYR A 189 8.83 -0.24 5.18
N GLU A 190 9.99 -0.03 5.82
CA GLU A 190 10.14 -0.29 7.26
C GLU A 190 9.09 0.47 8.07
N THR A 191 8.87 1.74 7.73
CA THR A 191 7.87 2.58 8.38
C THR A 191 6.44 2.12 8.07
N ALA A 192 6.12 1.87 6.80
CA ALA A 192 4.78 1.42 6.41
C ALA A 192 4.39 0.09 7.07
N VAL A 193 5.29 -0.90 7.07
CA VAL A 193 5.08 -2.19 7.75
C VAL A 193 4.91 -2.02 9.25
N ALA A 194 5.75 -1.19 9.88
CA ALA A 194 5.63 -0.97 11.31
C ALA A 194 4.29 -0.27 11.66
N LEU A 195 3.80 0.64 10.81
CA LEU A 195 2.48 1.26 10.96
C LEU A 195 1.35 0.24 10.80
N VAL A 196 1.46 -0.70 9.86
CA VAL A 196 0.47 -1.79 9.70
C VAL A 196 0.37 -2.62 10.97
N ASN A 197 1.52 -3.07 11.49
CA ASN A 197 1.56 -3.87 12.71
C ASN A 197 1.02 -3.08 13.92
N GLY A 198 1.41 -1.80 14.04
CA GLY A 198 0.90 -0.92 15.09
C GLY A 198 -0.61 -0.65 14.99
N ALA A 199 -1.15 -0.49 13.79
CA ALA A 199 -2.58 -0.33 13.57
C ALA A 199 -3.36 -1.61 13.92
N SER A 200 -2.82 -2.79 13.57
CA SER A 200 -3.38 -4.09 13.96
C SER A 200 -3.52 -4.22 15.47
N ASP A 201 -2.44 -3.95 16.22
CA ASP A 201 -2.45 -3.98 17.68
C ASP A 201 -3.43 -2.96 18.27
N ARG A 202 -3.48 -1.76 17.69
CA ARG A 202 -4.28 -0.64 18.22
C ARG A 202 -5.78 -0.90 18.08
N LEU A 203 -6.18 -1.49 16.94
CA LEU A 203 -7.56 -1.81 16.59
C LEU A 203 -7.99 -3.21 17.05
N GLY A 204 -7.08 -4.01 17.62
CA GLY A 204 -7.40 -5.38 18.06
C GLY A 204 -7.70 -6.30 16.89
N CYS A 205 -7.05 -6.08 15.74
CA CYS A 205 -7.26 -6.84 14.51
C CYS A 205 -6.77 -8.29 14.65
N GLY A 206 -5.67 -8.51 15.38
CA GLY A 206 -5.05 -9.83 15.51
C GLY A 206 -4.34 -10.31 14.25
N ALA A 207 -4.05 -9.41 13.29
CA ALA A 207 -3.31 -9.78 12.10
C ALA A 207 -1.90 -10.26 12.46
N GLU A 208 -1.44 -11.33 11.78
CA GLU A 208 -0.07 -11.79 11.91
C GLU A 208 0.90 -10.66 11.48
N PRO A 209 1.92 -10.32 12.30
CA PRO A 209 2.84 -9.24 11.97
C PRO A 209 3.59 -9.49 10.65
N ILE A 210 3.53 -8.51 9.74
CA ILE A 210 4.29 -8.55 8.49
C ILE A 210 5.68 -7.97 8.69
N SER A 211 6.63 -8.36 7.84
CA SER A 211 8.02 -7.88 7.85
C SER A 211 8.34 -7.05 6.62
N ALA A 212 9.13 -6.00 6.80
CA ALA A 212 9.55 -5.17 5.67
C ALA A 212 10.40 -5.97 4.68
N PRO A 213 10.33 -5.65 3.37
CA PRO A 213 11.22 -6.25 2.40
C PRO A 213 12.64 -5.78 2.71
N GLY A 214 13.47 -6.66 3.27
CA GLY A 214 14.85 -6.32 3.64
C GLY A 214 15.71 -5.89 2.45
N GLY A 215 16.94 -5.45 2.73
CA GLY A 215 17.88 -4.95 1.71
C GLY A 215 17.58 -3.52 1.26
N ASP A 216 18.13 -3.10 0.14
CA ASP A 216 18.05 -1.72 -0.36
C ASP A 216 16.75 -1.42 -1.14
N THR A 217 15.68 -2.17 -0.87
CA THR A 217 14.41 -2.01 -1.59
C THR A 217 13.62 -0.84 -1.01
N GLY A 218 13.45 0.23 -1.79
CA GLY A 218 12.57 1.35 -1.42
C GLY A 218 11.29 1.44 -2.26
N LEU A 219 10.48 2.45 -1.96
CA LEU A 219 9.25 2.70 -2.71
C LEU A 219 9.55 3.04 -4.16
N THR A 220 8.75 2.46 -5.05
CA THR A 220 8.73 2.86 -6.46
C THR A 220 8.05 4.22 -6.57
N GLU A 221 8.58 5.11 -7.41
CA GLU A 221 7.94 6.39 -7.66
C GLU A 221 6.52 6.20 -8.20
N PRO A 222 5.57 7.07 -7.79
CA PRO A 222 4.19 7.03 -8.26
C PRO A 222 4.11 7.07 -9.79
N GLY A 223 3.19 6.30 -10.36
CA GLY A 223 2.94 6.30 -11.81
C GLY A 223 3.97 5.52 -12.64
N LYS A 224 5.16 5.21 -12.12
CA LYS A 224 6.13 4.35 -12.82
C LYS A 224 5.63 2.91 -12.82
N SER A 225 5.49 2.34 -14.02
CA SER A 225 5.22 0.92 -14.17
C SER A 225 6.49 0.10 -13.89
N PRO A 226 6.35 -1.17 -13.48
CA PRO A 226 7.47 -2.10 -13.44
C PRO A 226 8.24 -2.09 -14.76
N LYS A 227 9.57 -2.24 -14.68
CA LYS A 227 10.41 -2.26 -15.88
C LYS A 227 9.95 -3.40 -16.80
N PRO A 228 9.55 -3.12 -18.05
CA PRO A 228 9.14 -4.17 -18.96
C PRO A 228 10.32 -5.08 -19.32
N VAL A 229 10.06 -6.38 -19.41
CA VAL A 229 11.02 -7.40 -19.86
C VAL A 229 10.53 -8.04 -21.16
N PRO A 230 11.40 -8.61 -22.01
CA PRO A 230 10.98 -9.43 -23.14
C PRO A 230 10.00 -10.53 -22.74
N LEU A 231 9.02 -10.82 -23.59
CA LEU A 231 8.01 -11.86 -23.31
C LEU A 231 8.63 -13.19 -22.87
N GLY A 232 9.69 -13.64 -23.54
CA GLY A 232 10.37 -14.89 -23.18
C GLY A 232 11.03 -14.91 -21.79
N GLU A 233 11.24 -13.76 -21.16
CA GLU A 233 11.84 -13.63 -19.83
C GLU A 233 10.79 -13.50 -18.71
N ALA A 234 9.50 -13.40 -19.04
CA ALA A 234 8.44 -13.16 -18.06
C ALA A 234 7.98 -14.41 -17.28
N GLY A 235 8.52 -15.61 -17.59
CA GLY A 235 7.94 -16.90 -17.21
C GLY A 235 7.79 -17.16 -15.70
N GLU A 236 8.65 -16.58 -14.86
CA GLU A 236 8.65 -16.80 -13.40
C GLU A 236 7.79 -15.80 -12.61
N GLY A 237 7.24 -14.78 -13.29
CA GLY A 237 6.46 -13.71 -12.66
C GLY A 237 4.96 -14.00 -12.53
N GLY A 238 4.22 -13.09 -11.90
CA GLY A 238 2.76 -13.10 -11.87
C GLY A 238 2.14 -12.94 -13.27
N CYS A 239 2.88 -12.33 -14.20
CA CYS A 239 2.51 -12.23 -15.62
C CYS A 239 3.07 -13.35 -16.51
N GLY A 240 3.66 -14.41 -15.92
CA GLY A 240 4.27 -15.50 -16.67
C GLY A 240 3.31 -16.28 -17.57
N TRP A 241 2.00 -16.22 -17.32
CA TRP A 241 0.98 -16.79 -18.20
C TRP A 241 1.07 -16.28 -19.64
N ALA A 242 1.53 -15.04 -19.84
CA ALA A 242 1.61 -14.41 -21.16
C ALA A 242 2.58 -15.17 -22.10
N THR A 243 3.57 -15.85 -21.54
CA THR A 243 4.52 -16.69 -22.29
C THR A 243 3.86 -17.88 -23.00
N ARG A 244 2.65 -18.25 -22.58
CA ARG A 244 1.85 -19.37 -23.11
C ARG A 244 0.59 -18.90 -23.86
N ALA A 245 0.46 -17.60 -24.10
CA ALA A 245 -0.77 -16.98 -24.62
C ALA A 245 -0.81 -16.84 -26.15
N ASP A 246 0.09 -17.52 -26.88
CA ASP A 246 0.18 -17.52 -28.35
C ASP A 246 0.08 -16.14 -29.01
N LEU A 247 0.76 -15.14 -28.42
CA LEU A 247 0.76 -13.76 -28.93
C LEU A 247 1.43 -13.67 -30.32
N PRO A 248 0.88 -12.87 -31.25
CA PRO A 248 1.48 -12.67 -32.56
C PRO A 248 2.79 -11.91 -32.44
N ARG A 249 3.83 -12.34 -33.18
CA ARG A 249 5.18 -11.74 -33.15
C ARG A 249 5.73 -11.62 -31.73
N PRO A 250 5.94 -12.74 -31.02
CA PRO A 250 6.29 -12.75 -29.59
C PRO A 250 7.57 -11.96 -29.26
N ASP A 251 8.47 -11.79 -30.23
CA ASP A 251 9.70 -10.98 -30.14
C ASP A 251 9.44 -9.48 -29.93
N ARG A 252 8.24 -9.00 -30.32
CA ARG A 252 7.82 -7.60 -30.22
C ARG A 252 7.10 -7.25 -28.92
N TRP A 253 6.85 -8.24 -28.08
CA TRP A 253 6.15 -8.04 -26.83
C TRP A 253 7.10 -7.83 -25.66
N ARG A 254 6.77 -6.85 -24.83
CA ARG A 254 7.32 -6.68 -23.49
C ARG A 254 6.23 -6.86 -22.46
N VAL A 255 6.61 -7.39 -21.30
CA VAL A 255 5.73 -7.62 -20.17
C VAL A 255 6.22 -6.78 -19.00
N ALA A 256 5.37 -5.90 -18.49
CA ALA A 256 5.59 -5.28 -17.19
C ALA A 256 4.73 -6.00 -16.15
N ASP A 257 5.41 -6.70 -15.24
CA ASP A 257 4.78 -7.49 -14.19
C ASP A 257 4.44 -6.64 -12.97
N GLY A 258 3.16 -6.32 -12.83
CA GLY A 258 2.60 -5.60 -11.70
C GLY A 258 1.72 -6.48 -10.82
N LEU A 259 1.95 -7.80 -10.79
CA LEU A 259 1.22 -8.74 -9.96
C LEU A 259 2.05 -9.24 -8.78
N ASN A 260 1.33 -9.57 -7.72
CA ASN A 260 1.80 -10.28 -6.54
C ASN A 260 0.62 -11.12 -6.04
N ASP A 261 0.87 -12.36 -5.66
CA ASP A 261 -0.14 -13.34 -5.24
C ASP A 261 -0.87 -12.96 -3.94
N ALA A 262 -0.27 -12.13 -3.08
CA ALA A 262 -0.87 -11.68 -1.83
C ALA A 262 -1.59 -10.32 -1.92
N ALA A 263 -1.30 -9.51 -2.94
CA ALA A 263 -1.87 -8.17 -3.06
C ALA A 263 -3.39 -8.23 -3.33
N PRO A 264 -4.19 -7.27 -2.85
CA PRO A 264 -5.64 -7.23 -3.13
C PRO A 264 -5.97 -6.83 -4.58
N THR A 265 -4.95 -6.48 -5.36
CA THR A 265 -5.05 -5.98 -6.73
C THR A 265 -3.71 -6.16 -7.43
N GLY A 266 -3.71 -6.24 -8.75
CA GLY A 266 -2.51 -6.14 -9.55
C GLY A 266 -2.81 -6.14 -11.04
N ARG A 267 -1.78 -5.96 -11.86
CA ARG A 267 -1.96 -5.90 -13.33
C ARG A 267 -0.77 -6.40 -14.11
N CYS A 268 -1.05 -6.97 -15.27
CA CYS A 268 -0.07 -7.19 -16.34
C CYS A 268 -0.23 -6.13 -17.40
N GLN A 269 0.88 -5.54 -17.84
CA GLN A 269 0.89 -4.76 -19.07
C GLN A 269 1.67 -5.49 -20.14
N LEU A 270 1.02 -5.70 -21.29
CA LEU A 270 1.65 -6.21 -22.50
C LEU A 270 1.85 -5.03 -23.43
N LEU A 271 3.10 -4.72 -23.73
CA LEU A 271 3.51 -3.59 -24.56
C LEU A 271 4.00 -4.14 -25.90
N TYR A 272 3.40 -3.67 -26.99
CA TYR A 272 3.79 -4.05 -28.34
C TYR A 272 4.72 -2.99 -28.93
N GLU A 273 5.96 -3.39 -29.22
CA GLU A 273 6.96 -2.53 -29.86
C GLU A 273 6.74 -2.50 -31.38
N ASP A 274 6.06 -1.46 -31.87
CA ASP A 274 5.79 -1.26 -33.29
C ASP A 274 7.00 -0.74 -34.09
N GLY A 275 8.09 -0.38 -33.40
CA GLY A 275 9.33 0.13 -33.99
C GLY A 275 9.27 1.58 -34.47
N THR A 276 8.15 2.30 -34.23
CA THR A 276 7.99 3.70 -34.66
C THR A 276 8.48 4.71 -33.62
N GLY A 277 8.71 4.26 -32.38
CA GLY A 277 9.15 5.11 -31.28
C GLY A 277 8.06 6.07 -30.77
N SER A 278 6.81 5.86 -31.17
CA SER A 278 5.65 6.64 -30.73
C SER A 278 5.17 6.18 -29.35
N ASP A 279 4.81 7.16 -28.50
CA ASP A 279 4.22 6.93 -27.17
C ASP A 279 2.82 6.24 -27.25
N ASP A 280 2.22 6.18 -28.43
CA ASP A 280 0.94 5.48 -28.71
C ASP A 280 1.11 3.99 -29.05
N SER A 281 2.28 3.39 -28.74
CA SER A 281 2.50 1.95 -28.90
C SER A 281 1.37 1.13 -28.26
N GLY A 282 0.88 0.13 -29.02
CA GLY A 282 -0.25 -0.70 -28.61
C GLY A 282 0.01 -1.37 -27.25
N ARG A 283 -0.90 -1.17 -26.30
CA ARG A 283 -0.81 -1.68 -24.93
C ARG A 283 -2.08 -2.42 -24.56
N LEU A 284 -1.91 -3.63 -24.02
CA LEU A 284 -2.95 -4.34 -23.29
C LEU A 284 -2.68 -4.24 -21.80
N VAL A 285 -3.73 -3.97 -21.02
CA VAL A 285 -3.70 -3.97 -19.57
C VAL A 285 -4.66 -5.03 -19.08
N LEU A 286 -4.15 -6.05 -18.40
CA LEU A 286 -4.97 -7.07 -17.75
C LEU A 286 -4.90 -6.84 -16.24
N ALA A 287 -6.03 -6.59 -15.61
CA ALA A 287 -6.11 -6.24 -14.20
C ALA A 287 -6.87 -7.31 -13.42
N ALA A 288 -6.44 -7.57 -12.18
CA ALA A 288 -7.10 -8.44 -11.23
C ALA A 288 -7.38 -7.68 -9.93
N TRP A 289 -8.58 -7.86 -9.38
CA TRP A 289 -9.03 -7.25 -8.13
C TRP A 289 -9.70 -8.29 -7.24
N TYR A 290 -9.39 -8.27 -5.94
CA TYR A 290 -9.81 -9.29 -4.97
C TYR A 290 -10.55 -8.64 -3.80
N GLY A 291 -11.83 -9.00 -3.65
CA GLY A 291 -12.77 -8.47 -2.67
C GLY A 291 -14.04 -7.95 -3.33
N ASP A 292 -15.15 -7.94 -2.59
CA ASP A 292 -16.47 -7.57 -3.13
C ASP A 292 -16.56 -6.10 -3.59
N TRP A 293 -15.67 -5.23 -3.11
CA TRP A 293 -15.51 -3.85 -3.62
C TRP A 293 -15.20 -3.78 -5.13
N SER A 294 -14.71 -4.88 -5.71
CA SER A 294 -14.31 -4.95 -7.11
C SER A 294 -15.46 -5.22 -8.08
N ASP A 295 -16.66 -5.61 -7.61
CA ASP A 295 -17.80 -5.92 -8.49
C ASP A 295 -18.20 -4.73 -9.36
N ARG A 296 -18.06 -3.51 -8.83
CA ARG A 296 -18.33 -2.27 -9.56
C ARG A 296 -17.35 -1.98 -10.71
N LEU A 297 -16.18 -2.61 -10.73
CA LEU A 297 -15.18 -2.41 -11.79
C LEU A 297 -15.50 -3.22 -13.04
N VAL A 298 -16.33 -4.25 -12.92
CA VAL A 298 -16.70 -5.15 -14.02
C VAL A 298 -18.16 -5.04 -14.43
N ALA A 299 -18.92 -4.16 -13.79
CA ALA A 299 -20.29 -3.80 -14.17
C ALA A 299 -20.41 -2.31 -14.47
N ASP A 300 -21.36 -1.92 -15.30
CA ASP A 300 -21.77 -0.51 -15.44
C ASP A 300 -22.74 -0.09 -14.34
N GLU A 301 -23.22 1.16 -14.40
CA GLU A 301 -24.14 1.73 -13.40
C GLU A 301 -25.47 0.96 -13.30
N ASP A 302 -25.87 0.28 -14.38
CA ASP A 302 -27.08 -0.56 -14.44
C ASP A 302 -26.82 -2.00 -13.99
N GLY A 303 -25.60 -2.32 -13.56
CA GLY A 303 -25.20 -3.66 -13.15
C GLY A 303 -24.96 -4.62 -14.32
N ILE A 304 -24.89 -4.11 -15.55
CA ILE A 304 -24.62 -4.91 -16.74
C ILE A 304 -23.11 -5.21 -16.80
N PRO A 305 -22.71 -6.48 -16.96
CA PRO A 305 -21.30 -6.82 -17.08
C PRO A 305 -20.64 -6.10 -18.26
N ARG A 306 -19.53 -5.42 -17.98
CA ARG A 306 -18.70 -4.79 -19.01
C ARG A 306 -18.08 -5.88 -19.90
N PRO A 307 -17.90 -5.62 -21.20
CA PRO A 307 -17.22 -6.56 -22.09
C PRO A 307 -15.78 -6.78 -21.63
N LEU A 308 -15.21 -7.95 -21.98
CA LEU A 308 -13.83 -8.30 -21.63
C LEU A 308 -13.58 -8.29 -20.12
N THR A 309 -14.52 -8.87 -19.38
CA THR A 309 -14.41 -9.09 -17.93
C THR A 309 -14.54 -10.57 -17.59
N ALA A 310 -13.98 -10.98 -16.45
CA ALA A 310 -14.18 -12.30 -15.90
C ALA A 310 -14.36 -12.21 -14.39
N THR A 311 -15.10 -13.16 -13.83
CA THR A 311 -15.46 -13.19 -12.40
C THR A 311 -15.13 -14.56 -11.82
N ALA A 312 -14.68 -14.61 -10.57
CA ALA A 312 -14.45 -15.82 -9.79
C ALA A 312 -14.75 -15.54 -8.29
N ARG A 313 -14.55 -16.56 -7.44
CA ARG A 313 -14.64 -16.43 -5.99
C ARG A 313 -13.36 -16.93 -5.32
N CYS A 314 -12.71 -16.09 -4.52
CA CYS A 314 -11.52 -16.45 -3.73
C CYS A 314 -11.86 -16.31 -2.25
N GLY A 315 -11.72 -17.38 -1.46
CA GLY A 315 -12.09 -17.34 -0.03
C GLY A 315 -13.54 -16.93 0.26
N GLY A 316 -14.44 -17.13 -0.71
CA GLY A 316 -15.85 -16.70 -0.64
C GLY A 316 -16.13 -15.28 -1.13
N GLU A 317 -15.10 -14.46 -1.37
CA GLU A 317 -15.22 -13.08 -1.86
C GLU A 317 -15.11 -13.01 -3.37
N ALA A 318 -15.62 -11.93 -3.98
CA ALA A 318 -15.49 -11.67 -5.39
C ALA A 318 -14.03 -11.54 -5.81
N ALA A 319 -13.72 -12.06 -6.99
CA ALA A 319 -12.49 -11.79 -7.69
C ALA A 319 -12.83 -11.46 -9.13
N ASN A 320 -12.38 -10.29 -9.57
CA ASN A 320 -12.77 -9.71 -10.84
C ASN A 320 -11.54 -9.44 -11.68
N PHE A 321 -11.66 -9.70 -12.98
CA PHE A 321 -10.60 -9.57 -13.95
C PHE A 321 -11.10 -8.79 -15.15
N ALA A 322 -10.25 -7.95 -15.74
CA ALA A 322 -10.62 -7.22 -16.95
C ALA A 322 -9.42 -7.07 -17.89
N LEU A 323 -9.70 -6.93 -19.18
CA LEU A 323 -8.73 -6.56 -20.20
C LEU A 323 -9.13 -5.22 -20.82
N GLY A 324 -8.21 -4.27 -20.77
CA GLY A 324 -8.29 -2.98 -21.46
C GLY A 324 -7.22 -2.85 -22.53
N GLU A 325 -7.51 -2.10 -23.58
CA GLU A 325 -6.59 -1.80 -24.68
C GLU A 325 -6.39 -0.29 -24.80
N ARG A 326 -5.16 0.14 -25.08
CA ARG A 326 -4.81 1.51 -25.46
C ARG A 326 -3.90 1.51 -26.67
N GLY A 327 -4.11 2.43 -27.62
CA GLY A 327 -3.22 2.61 -28.78
C GLY A 327 -3.45 1.66 -29.97
N GLY A 328 -4.36 0.68 -29.86
CA GLY A 328 -4.61 -0.28 -30.94
C GLY A 328 -3.46 -1.28 -31.11
N VAL A 329 -3.69 -2.57 -30.88
CA VAL A 329 -2.66 -3.60 -31.12
C VAL A 329 -2.88 -4.24 -32.50
N PRO A 330 -1.92 -4.10 -33.44
CA PRO A 330 -2.05 -4.72 -34.75
C PRO A 330 -2.16 -6.25 -34.66
N GLY A 331 -3.17 -6.81 -35.33
CA GLY A 331 -3.31 -8.26 -35.49
C GLY A 331 -4.00 -8.97 -34.33
N LEU A 332 -4.57 -8.25 -33.36
CA LEU A 332 -5.46 -8.83 -32.35
C LEU A 332 -6.92 -8.48 -32.66
N SER A 333 -7.75 -9.51 -32.71
CA SER A 333 -9.20 -9.40 -32.79
C SER A 333 -9.82 -9.39 -31.39
N ARG A 334 -11.13 -9.08 -31.31
CA ARG A 334 -11.90 -9.22 -30.05
C ARG A 334 -11.90 -10.66 -29.53
N ALA A 335 -11.85 -11.67 -30.43
CA ALA A 335 -11.75 -13.06 -30.01
C ALA A 335 -10.40 -13.34 -29.33
N ASP A 336 -9.31 -12.76 -29.85
CA ASP A 336 -7.98 -12.88 -29.24
C ASP A 336 -7.94 -12.21 -27.86
N HIS A 337 -8.55 -11.03 -27.70
CA HIS A 337 -8.69 -10.40 -26.38
C HIS A 337 -9.42 -11.29 -25.38
N ARG A 338 -10.47 -12.00 -25.82
CA ARG A 338 -11.18 -12.95 -24.95
C ARG A 338 -10.30 -14.12 -24.52
N VAL A 339 -9.54 -14.69 -25.45
CA VAL A 339 -8.60 -15.79 -25.17
C VAL A 339 -7.51 -15.33 -24.18
N LEU A 340 -6.97 -14.12 -24.37
CA LEU A 340 -5.98 -13.54 -23.47
C LEU A 340 -6.55 -13.31 -22.06
N LEU A 341 -7.74 -12.74 -21.96
CA LEU A 341 -8.43 -12.55 -20.68
C LEU A 341 -8.67 -13.89 -19.97
N GLU A 342 -9.12 -14.89 -20.70
CA GLU A 342 -9.39 -16.22 -20.13
C GLU A 342 -8.09 -16.90 -19.65
N ALA A 343 -7.00 -16.80 -20.41
CA ALA A 343 -5.70 -17.32 -20.02
C ALA A 343 -5.18 -16.65 -18.74
N PHE A 344 -5.28 -15.32 -18.68
CA PHE A 344 -4.93 -14.53 -17.50
C PHE A 344 -5.78 -14.91 -16.28
N ALA A 345 -7.11 -14.87 -16.41
CA ALA A 345 -8.02 -15.15 -15.31
C ALA A 345 -7.84 -16.58 -14.78
N ARG A 346 -7.61 -17.57 -15.67
CA ARG A 346 -7.32 -18.96 -15.27
C ARG A 346 -6.02 -19.07 -14.45
N ASP A 347 -4.95 -18.39 -14.87
CA ASP A 347 -3.69 -18.36 -14.13
C ASP A 347 -3.87 -17.75 -12.74
N GLN A 348 -4.54 -16.60 -12.66
CA GLN A 348 -4.79 -15.90 -11.41
C GLN A 348 -5.71 -16.66 -10.45
N VAL A 349 -6.72 -17.34 -10.98
CA VAL A 349 -7.60 -18.24 -10.22
C VAL A 349 -6.80 -19.41 -9.64
N GLY A 350 -5.91 -20.01 -10.43
CA GLY A 350 -5.06 -21.12 -9.97
C GLY A 350 -4.09 -20.72 -8.87
N ARG A 351 -3.48 -19.53 -8.96
CA ARG A 351 -2.52 -19.02 -7.96
C ARG A 351 -3.13 -18.77 -6.59
N ARG A 352 -4.40 -18.38 -6.55
CA ARG A 352 -5.11 -17.99 -5.31
C ARG A 352 -6.17 -19.01 -4.88
N ASP A 353 -6.16 -20.21 -5.45
CA ASP A 353 -7.12 -21.28 -5.18
C ASP A 353 -8.58 -20.79 -5.24
N CYS A 354 -8.88 -19.99 -6.27
CA CYS A 354 -10.21 -19.45 -6.48
C CYS A 354 -11.09 -20.47 -7.23
N SER A 355 -12.40 -20.25 -7.21
CA SER A 355 -13.38 -21.13 -7.84
C SER A 355 -14.41 -20.36 -8.66
N GLY A 356 -15.16 -21.08 -9.50
CA GLY A 356 -16.31 -20.52 -10.21
C GLY A 356 -15.98 -19.48 -11.28
N LEU A 357 -14.82 -19.61 -11.96
CA LEU A 357 -14.43 -18.72 -13.04
C LEU A 357 -15.49 -18.67 -14.16
N ARG A 358 -15.91 -17.45 -14.52
CA ARG A 358 -16.81 -17.15 -15.64
C ARG A 358 -16.23 -15.99 -16.43
N VAL A 359 -16.21 -16.10 -17.76
CA VAL A 359 -15.69 -15.07 -18.65
C VAL A 359 -16.84 -14.44 -19.43
N ASN A 360 -17.04 -13.13 -19.23
CA ASN A 360 -18.02 -12.30 -19.90
C ASN A 360 -17.34 -11.58 -21.08
N GLY A 361 -17.80 -11.84 -22.30
CA GLY A 361 -17.21 -11.20 -23.49
C GLY A 361 -17.82 -11.65 -24.79
#